data_AF-A0A2M7IXA3-F1
#
_entry.id   AF-A0A2M7IXA3-F1
#
_cell.length_a   1.000
_cell.length_b   1.000
_cell.length_c   1.000
_cell.angle_alpha   90.00
_cell.angle_beta   90.00
_cell.angle_gamma   90.00
#
_symmetry.space_group_name_H-M   'P 1'
#
loop_
_entity.id
_entity.type
_entity.pdbx_description
1 polymer ?
#
loop_
_entity_poly.entity_id
_entity_poly.type
_entity_poly.pdbx_seq_one_letter_code
_entity_poly.pdbx_strand_id
1 'polypeptide(L)' 'EKGLGVNIDKLVKPERQKKIMAAVKTVGADKLTPIRQVLGEEYSWDEIKLVLAKLRAPFNKGG' A
#
# COMPACT_ATOMS: atom_id res chain seq x y z
N GLU A 1 -5.81 -21.25 -14.53
CA GLU A 1 -7.03 -20.75 -13.87
C GLU A 1 -7.02 -19.22 -13.70
N LYS A 2 -8.19 -18.61 -13.54
CA LYS A 2 -8.44 -17.16 -13.54
C LYS A 2 -7.81 -16.46 -12.32
N GLY A 3 -7.09 -15.37 -12.60
CA GLY A 3 -7.18 -14.14 -11.81
C GLY A 3 -6.51 -14.15 -10.43
N LEU A 4 -5.18 -14.28 -10.39
CA LEU A 4 -4.38 -13.75 -9.28
C LEU A 4 -4.31 -12.21 -9.37
N GLY A 5 -5.46 -11.56 -9.53
CA GLY A 5 -5.60 -10.17 -9.16
C GLY A 5 -5.52 -10.15 -7.66
N VAL A 6 -4.30 -9.95 -7.13
CA VAL A 6 -4.03 -9.84 -5.70
C VAL A 6 -5.03 -8.87 -5.10
N ASN A 7 -6.07 -9.40 -4.47
CA ASN A 7 -7.07 -8.60 -3.78
C ASN A 7 -6.41 -8.12 -2.50
N ILE A 8 -5.57 -7.10 -2.63
CA ILE A 8 -4.96 -6.40 -1.51
C ILE A 8 -6.03 -5.97 -0.51
N ASP A 9 -7.26 -5.73 -0.94
CA ASP A 9 -8.43 -5.43 -0.10
C ASP A 9 -8.78 -6.55 0.90
N LYS A 10 -8.37 -7.81 0.64
CA LYS A 10 -8.48 -8.92 1.59
C LYS A 10 -7.32 -8.97 2.58
N LEU A 11 -6.16 -8.40 2.24
CA LEU A 11 -4.95 -8.40 3.07
C LEU A 11 -4.87 -7.14 3.94
N VAL A 12 -5.26 -6.01 3.37
CA VAL A 12 -5.25 -4.68 3.96
C VAL A 12 -6.61 -4.06 3.72
N LYS A 13 -7.36 -3.79 4.79
CA LYS A 13 -8.68 -3.16 4.67
C LYS A 13 -8.60 -1.86 3.86
N PRO A 14 -9.59 -1.53 3.03
CA PRO A 14 -9.57 -0.33 2.19
C PRO A 14 -9.39 0.97 2.99
N GLU A 15 -9.91 1.03 4.22
CA GLU A 15 -9.69 2.15 5.14
C GLU A 15 -8.22 2.32 5.53
N ARG A 16 -7.53 1.21 5.83
CA ARG A 16 -6.10 1.20 6.13
C ARG A 16 -5.29 1.57 4.88
N GLN A 17 -5.66 1.06 3.71
CA GLN A 17 -5.02 1.45 2.44
C GLN A 17 -5.09 2.96 2.23
N LYS A 18 -6.25 3.59 2.48
CA LYS A 18 -6.40 5.06 2.39
C LYS A 18 -5.46 5.80 3.33
N LYS A 19 -5.34 5.37 4.59
CA LYS A 19 -4.40 5.98 5.54
C LYS A 19 -2.95 5.82 5.09
N ILE A 20 -2.57 4.63 4.63
CA ILE A 20 -1.22 4.37 4.11
C ILE A 20 -0.93 5.23 2.88
N MET A 21 -1.88 5.33 1.93
CA MET A 21 -1.73 6.19 0.75
C MET A 21 -1.61 7.68 1.13
N ALA A 22 -2.35 8.14 2.14
CA ALA A 22 -2.22 9.51 2.64
C ALA A 22 -0.84 9.75 3.26
N ALA A 23 -0.35 8.82 4.09
CA ALA A 23 0.99 8.89 4.67
C ALA A 23 2.07 8.91 3.57
N VAL A 24 1.95 8.03 2.56
CA VAL A 24 2.83 7.99 1.38
C VAL A 24 2.81 9.32 0.62
N LYS A 25 1.64 9.95 0.45
CA LYS A 25 1.53 11.26 -0.21
C LYS A 25 2.20 12.37 0.58
N THR A 26 2.20 12.28 1.91
CA THR A 26 2.82 13.26 2.81
C THR A 26 4.34 13.13 2.87
N VAL A 27 4.87 11.91 3.04
CA VAL A 27 6.32 11.70 3.27
C VAL A 27 7.08 11.15 2.06
N GLY A 28 6.36 10.81 0.99
CA GLY A 28 6.90 10.15 -0.19
C GLY A 28 6.88 8.63 -0.11
N ALA A 29 6.89 8.01 -1.29
CA ALA A 29 6.91 6.55 -1.47
C ALA A 29 8.32 5.95 -1.41
N ASP A 30 9.33 6.74 -1.07
CA ASP A 30 10.76 6.38 -1.21
C ASP A 30 11.21 5.37 -0.15
N LYS A 31 10.82 5.60 1.11
CA LYS A 31 11.23 4.80 2.27
C LYS A 31 10.02 4.37 3.09
N LEU A 32 10.05 3.14 3.58
CA LEU A 32 9.00 2.59 4.45
C LEU A 32 8.99 3.28 5.82
N THR A 33 10.18 3.61 6.36
CA THR A 33 10.34 4.15 7.72
C THR A 33 9.50 5.39 8.02
N PRO A 34 9.55 6.48 7.23
CA PRO A 34 8.75 7.66 7.52
C PRO A 34 7.24 7.39 7.40
N ILE A 35 6.83 6.46 6.52
CA ILE A 35 5.42 6.07 6.37
C ILE A 35 4.94 5.37 7.64
N ARG A 36 5.73 4.43 8.17
CA ARG A 36 5.40 3.74 9.43
C ARG A 36 5.42 4.68 10.63
N GLN A 37 6.30 5.67 10.67
CA GLN A 37 6.28 6.68 11.73
C GLN A 37 4.99 7.51 11.74
N VAL A 38 4.47 7.87 10.56
CA VAL A 38 3.19 8.61 10.44
C VAL A 38 2.00 7.74 10.84
N LEU A 39 2.03 6.46 10.48
CA LEU A 39 0.94 5.52 10.75
C LEU A 39 0.96 4.97 12.18
N GLY A 40 2.13 4.88 12.80
CA GLY A 40 2.35 4.25 14.09
C GLY A 40 2.50 2.72 13.99
N GLU A 41 2.72 2.09 15.15
CA GLU A 41 2.95 0.64 15.28
C GLU A 41 1.69 -0.21 15.01
N GLU A 42 0.51 0.42 14.92
CA GLU A 42 -0.76 -0.22 14.52
C GLU A 42 -0.72 -0.80 13.09
N TYR A 43 0.23 -0.32 12.27
CA TYR A 43 0.40 -0.74 10.88
C TYR A 43 1.64 -1.62 10.75
N SER A 44 1.42 -2.81 10.22
CA SER A 44 2.51 -3.75 9.92
C SER A 44 3.27 -3.30 8.67
N TRP A 45 4.57 -3.57 8.65
CA TRP A 45 5.40 -3.30 7.48
C TRP A 45 4.87 -3.97 6.21
N ASP A 46 4.30 -5.16 6.34
CA ASP A 46 3.68 -5.89 5.23
C ASP A 46 2.50 -5.14 4.61
N GLU A 47 1.62 -4.57 5.42
CA GLU A 47 0.48 -3.76 4.93
C GLU A 47 0.99 -2.55 4.15
N ILE A 48 1.99 -1.86 4.70
CA ILE A 48 2.59 -0.66 4.09
C ILE A 48 3.26 -1.04 2.77
N LYS A 49 4.02 -2.14 2.75
CA LYS A 49 4.73 -2.65 1.57
C LYS A 49 3.76 -3.11 0.47
N LEU A 50 2.64 -3.75 0.84
CA LEU A 50 1.60 -4.15 -0.11
C LEU A 50 0.98 -2.94 -0.81
N VAL A 51 0.62 -1.90 -0.05
CA VAL A 51 0.03 -0.68 -0.62
C VAL A 51 1.05 0.06 -1.50
N LEU A 52 2.31 0.13 -1.06
CA LEU A 52 3.41 0.66 -1.88
C LEU A 52 3.63 -0.12 -3.18
N ALA A 53 3.58 -1.45 -3.11
CA ALA A 53 3.71 -2.31 -4.29
C ALA A 53 2.56 -2.03 -5.27
N LYS A 54 1.33 -1.80 -4.78
CA LYS A 54 0.18 -1.37 -5.61
C LYS A 54 0.38 0.01 -6.24
N LEU A 55 1.05 0.94 -5.56
CA LEU A 55 1.37 2.28 -6.10
C LEU A 55 2.50 2.25 -7.13
N ARG A 56 3.50 1.38 -6.93
CA ARG A 56 4.69 1.27 -7.78
C ARG A 56 4.51 0.32 -8.95
N ALA A 57 3.64 -0.68 -8.82
CA ALA A 57 3.24 -1.50 -9.95
C ALA A 57 2.65 -0.55 -10.99
N PRO A 58 3.25 -0.42 -12.19
CA PRO A 58 2.56 0.24 -13.27
C PRO A 58 1.27 -0.56 -13.40
N PHE A 59 0.13 0.08 -13.13
CA PHE A 59 -1.15 -0.48 -13.51
C PHE A 59 -0.98 -0.82 -14.97
N ASN A 60 -0.84 -2.11 -15.30
CA ASN A 60 -0.72 -2.54 -16.68
C ASN A 60 -2.08 -2.21 -17.27
N LYS A 61 -2.16 -1.00 -17.81
CA LYS A 61 -3.27 -0.50 -18.60
C LYS A 61 -3.14 -1.28 -19.90
N GLY A 62 -3.55 -2.54 -19.84
CA GLY A 62 -3.78 -3.34 -21.03
C GLY A 62 -4.72 -2.55 -21.91
N GLY A 63 -4.20 -2.17 -23.08
CA GLY A 63 -5.01 -1.67 -24.18
C GLY A 63 -5.90 -2.77 -24.76
#